data_AF-A0A821QES8-F1
#
_entry.id   AF-A0A821QES8-F1
#
_cell.length_a   1.000
_cell.length_b   1.000
_cell.length_c   1.000
_cell.angle_alpha   90.00
_cell.angle_beta   90.00
_cell.angle_gamma   90.00
#
_symmetry.space_group_name_H-M   'P 1'
#
loop_
_entity.id
_entity.type
_entity.pdbx_description
1 polymer ?
#
loop_
_entity_poly.entity_id
_entity_poly.type
_entity_poly.pdbx_seq_one_letter_code
_entity_poly.pdbx_strand_id
1 'polypeptide(L)'
;KGYFNSSTLFITFDITNLYTMLPQEESLTILAEFLRVHHCEKVNGVSIETIIELARIVLQANVFVYGNKFYRQIIGGAMGSAFTLTLANIFMWKWERQTILPKLDSHELYGRYIDDVFFTWNESEENVQQVLEAAN
;
A
#
# COMPACT_ATOMS: atom_id res chain seq x y z
N LYS A 1 7.04 -28.10 -16.78
CA LYS A 1 8.21 -27.18 -16.75
C LYS A 1 7.97 -26.24 -15.58
N GLY A 2 8.94 -26.09 -14.67
CA GLY A 2 8.82 -25.14 -13.57
C GLY A 2 8.92 -23.70 -14.08
N TYR A 3 8.42 -22.75 -13.29
CA TYR A 3 8.47 -21.31 -13.59
C TYR A 3 9.88 -20.71 -13.44
N PHE A 4 10.78 -21.39 -12.71
CA PHE A 4 12.13 -20.92 -12.43
C PHE A 4 13.17 -21.52 -13.37
N ASN A 5 14.16 -20.70 -13.73
CA ASN A 5 15.36 -21.08 -14.47
C ASN A 5 16.63 -20.86 -13.60
N SER A 6 17.80 -21.24 -14.11
CA SER A 6 19.06 -21.14 -13.35
C SER A 6 19.52 -19.71 -13.06
N SER A 7 18.96 -18.73 -13.76
CA SER A 7 19.24 -17.30 -13.60
C SER A 7 18.10 -16.55 -12.90
N THR A 8 17.06 -17.23 -12.41
CA THR A 8 15.97 -16.58 -11.68
C THR A 8 16.50 -15.94 -10.40
N LEU A 9 16.31 -14.63 -10.28
CA LEU A 9 16.60 -13.85 -9.09
C LEU A 9 15.43 -13.93 -8.11
N PHE A 10 15.76 -13.99 -6.82
CA PHE A 10 14.80 -13.96 -5.72
C PHE A 10 15.00 -12.63 -5.00
N ILE A 11 14.00 -11.77 -5.06
CA ILE A 11 14.10 -10.39 -4.59
C ILE A 11 13.13 -10.19 -3.44
N THR A 12 13.63 -9.54 -2.41
CA THR A 12 12.88 -9.14 -1.23
C THR A 12 13.17 -7.68 -0.93
N PHE A 13 12.16 -6.91 -0.55
CA PHE A 13 12.34 -5.55 -0.05
C PHE A 13 11.26 -5.21 0.98
N ASP A 14 11.59 -4.27 1.85
CA ASP A 14 10.72 -3.77 2.93
C ASP A 14 10.26 -2.35 2.61
N ILE A 15 8.99 -2.07 2.91
CA ILE A 15 8.41 -0.74 2.74
C ILE A 15 8.54 0.03 4.06
N THR A 16 9.52 0.92 4.10
CA THR A 16 9.83 1.69 5.30
C THR A 16 8.67 2.58 5.74
N ASN A 17 8.29 2.49 7.01
CA ASN A 17 7.32 3.38 7.66
C ASN A 17 5.93 3.43 6.98
N LEU A 18 5.48 2.31 6.39
CA LEU A 18 4.25 2.24 5.61
C LEU A 18 3.07 3.00 6.26
N TYR A 19 2.76 2.74 7.54
CA TYR A 19 1.61 3.37 8.20
C TYR A 19 1.81 4.86 8.51
N THR A 20 3.00 5.25 8.96
CA THR A 20 3.26 6.61 9.46
C THR A 20 3.57 7.60 8.35
N MET A 21 3.78 7.12 7.13
CA MET A 21 4.11 7.94 5.97
C MET A 21 3.02 7.98 4.88
N LEU A 22 1.84 7.37 5.09
CA LEU A 22 0.73 7.47 4.13
C LEU A 22 0.34 8.94 3.90
N PRO A 23 0.35 9.43 2.64
CA PRO A 23 -0.22 10.74 2.32
C PRO A 23 -1.75 10.69 2.51
N GLN A 24 -2.28 11.41 3.49
CA GLN A 24 -3.66 11.22 3.96
C GLN A 24 -4.70 11.50 2.85
N GLU A 25 -4.61 12.63 2.14
CA GLU A 25 -5.58 12.99 1.09
C GLU A 25 -5.51 12.06 -0.13
N GLU A 26 -4.30 11.67 -0.51
CA GLU A 26 -4.10 10.70 -1.59
C GLU A 26 -4.67 9.34 -1.19
N SER A 27 -4.43 8.89 0.04
CA SER A 27 -4.97 7.64 0.57
C SER A 27 -6.50 7.63 0.57
N LEU A 28 -7.15 8.75 0.89
CA LEU A 28 -8.61 8.89 0.80
C LEU A 28 -9.10 8.82 -0.66
N THR A 29 -8.34 9.41 -1.58
CA THR A 29 -8.64 9.34 -3.02
C THR A 29 -8.52 7.90 -3.54
N ILE A 30 -7.45 7.20 -3.16
CA ILE A 30 -7.22 5.80 -3.53
C ILE A 30 -8.28 4.89 -2.89
N LEU A 31 -8.70 5.16 -1.65
CA LEU A 31 -9.81 4.44 -1.02
C LEU A 31 -11.10 4.57 -1.84
N ALA A 32 -11.43 5.79 -2.29
CA ALA A 32 -12.61 6.01 -3.13
C ALA A 32 -12.50 5.30 -4.47
N GLU A 33 -11.32 5.32 -5.11
CA GLU A 33 -11.06 4.59 -6.34
C GLU A 33 -11.23 3.08 -6.14
N PHE A 34 -10.62 2.52 -5.09
CA PHE A 34 -10.70 1.11 -4.76
C PHE A 34 -12.15 0.64 -4.61
N LEU A 35 -12.95 1.37 -3.82
CA LEU A 35 -14.37 1.04 -3.62
C LEU A 35 -15.16 1.07 -4.94
N ARG A 36 -14.89 2.04 -5.81
CA ARG A 36 -15.57 2.14 -7.12
C ARG A 36 -15.16 1.02 -8.07
N VAL A 37 -13.87 0.70 -8.14
CA VAL A 37 -13.34 -0.37 -9.00
C VAL A 37 -13.90 -1.74 -8.60
N HIS A 38 -14.14 -1.96 -7.31
CA HIS A 38 -14.73 -3.20 -6.80
C HIS A 38 -16.26 -3.18 -6.72
N HIS A 39 -16.92 -2.19 -7.34
CA HIS A 39 -18.38 -2.03 -7.36
C HIS A 39 -19.01 -2.03 -5.94
N CYS A 40 -18.28 -1.53 -4.95
CA CYS A 40 -18.74 -1.34 -3.59
C CYS A 40 -19.45 0.02 -3.45
N GLU A 41 -20.58 0.19 -4.16
CA GLU A 41 -21.37 1.43 -4.10
C GLU A 41 -21.86 1.75 -2.68
N LYS A 42 -22.07 0.69 -1.88
CA LYS A 42 -22.35 0.79 -0.44
C LYS A 42 -21.61 -0.30 0.31
N VAL A 43 -20.99 0.07 1.43
CA VAL A 43 -20.43 -0.88 2.39
C VAL A 43 -21.35 -0.89 3.60
N ASN A 44 -22.00 -2.02 3.88
CA ASN A 44 -23.00 -2.14 4.95
C ASN A 44 -24.10 -1.06 4.90
N GLY A 45 -24.52 -0.68 3.69
CA GLY A 45 -25.53 0.37 3.46
C GLY A 45 -25.01 1.81 3.52
N VAL A 46 -23.73 2.03 3.87
CA VAL A 46 -23.08 3.34 3.92
C VAL A 46 -22.52 3.69 2.55
N SER A 47 -22.76 4.91 2.05
CA SER A 47 -22.23 5.36 0.75
C SER A 47 -20.72 5.58 0.79
N ILE A 48 -20.09 5.55 -0.38
CA ILE A 48 -18.66 5.82 -0.54
C ILE A 48 -18.31 7.19 0.06
N GLU A 49 -19.08 8.23 -0.23
CA GLU A 49 -18.84 9.60 0.26
C GLU A 49 -18.82 9.66 1.79
N THR A 50 -19.75 8.96 2.45
CA THR A 50 -19.78 8.88 3.91
C THR A 50 -18.59 8.08 4.45
N ILE A 51 -18.17 6.99 3.79
CA ILE A 51 -16.99 6.22 4.19
C ILE A 51 -15.73 7.09 4.10
N ILE A 52 -15.58 7.87 3.03
CA ILE A 52 -14.43 8.78 2.86
C ILE A 52 -14.41 9.84 3.97
N GLU A 53 -15.55 10.39 4.34
CA GLU A 53 -15.60 11.39 5.42
C GLU A 53 -15.29 10.77 6.79
N LEU A 54 -15.80 9.57 7.08
CA LEU A 54 -15.45 8.84 8.30
C LEU A 54 -13.96 8.50 8.35
N ALA A 55 -13.39 8.05 7.23
CA ALA A 55 -11.97 7.78 7.09
C ALA A 55 -11.12 9.04 7.34
N ARG A 56 -11.54 10.18 6.79
CA ARG A 56 -10.90 11.49 7.01
C ARG A 56 -10.88 11.86 8.48
N ILE A 57 -12.01 11.70 9.18
CA ILE A 57 -12.10 11.94 10.62
C ILE A 57 -11.11 11.06 11.39
N VAL A 58 -11.04 9.75 11.08
CA VAL A 58 -10.11 8.83 11.75
C VAL A 58 -8.64 9.27 11.54
N LEU A 59 -8.27 9.71 10.34
CA LEU A 59 -6.91 10.16 10.04
C LEU A 59 -6.57 11.51 10.71
N GLN A 60 -7.52 12.45 10.74
CA GLN A 60 -7.30 13.80 11.26
C GLN A 60 -7.49 13.92 12.77
N ALA A 61 -8.28 13.05 13.39
CA ALA A 61 -8.49 13.02 14.84
C ALA A 61 -7.40 12.21 15.59
N ASN A 62 -6.32 11.85 14.90
CA ASN A 62 -5.24 11.07 15.47
C ASN A 62 -4.32 11.94 16.34
N VAL A 63 -4.48 11.82 17.66
CA VAL A 63 -3.75 12.58 18.67
C VAL A 63 -3.04 11.63 19.64
N PHE A 64 -1.79 11.93 19.97
CA PHE A 64 -1.00 11.19 20.94
C PHE A 64 -0.33 12.12 21.95
N VAL A 65 0.09 11.57 23.09
CA VAL A 65 0.76 12.30 24.16
C VAL A 65 2.22 11.90 24.23
N TYR A 66 3.11 12.88 24.23
CA TYR A 66 4.53 12.69 24.45
C TYR A 66 5.08 13.83 25.32
N GLY A 67 5.83 13.51 26.37
CA GLY A 67 6.42 14.53 27.26
C GLY A 67 5.39 15.51 27.84
N ASN A 68 4.22 15.01 28.25
CA ASN A 68 3.10 15.81 28.78
C ASN A 68 2.54 16.88 27.82
N LYS A 69 2.73 16.68 26.50
CA LYS A 69 2.18 17.52 25.44
C LYS A 69 1.35 16.67 24.48
N PHE A 70 0.31 17.28 23.93
CA PHE A 70 -0.55 16.67 22.91
C PHE A 70 -0.01 17.00 21.52
N TYR A 71 0.03 15.99 20.65
CA TYR A 71 0.46 16.11 19.27
C TYR A 71 -0.60 15.50 18.36
N ARG A 72 -0.89 16.16 17.25
CA ARG A 72 -1.73 15.59 16.19
C ARG A 72 -0.83 15.08 15.08
N GLN A 73 -1.05 13.85 14.66
CA GLN A 73 -0.35 13.26 13.52
C GLN A 73 -0.93 13.86 12.22
N ILE A 74 -0.07 14.49 11.42
CA ILE A 74 -0.45 15.20 10.17
C ILE A 74 -0.17 14.41 8.89
N ILE A 75 0.57 13.30 9.00
CA ILE A 75 0.90 12.38 7.91
C ILE A 75 0.78 10.95 8.44
N GLY A 76 0.37 10.02 7.59
CA GLY A 76 0.14 8.65 7.99
C GLY A 76 -1.12 8.47 8.82
N GLY A 77 -1.24 7.30 9.43
CA GLY A 77 -2.23 6.99 10.46
C GLY A 77 -1.59 6.44 11.73
N ALA A 78 -2.42 6.23 12.75
CA ALA A 78 -1.98 5.68 14.02
C ALA A 78 -1.50 4.24 13.82
N MET A 79 -0.29 3.93 14.27
CA MET A 79 0.14 2.54 14.39
C MET A 79 -0.83 1.79 15.33
N GLY A 80 -1.25 0.59 14.94
CA GLY A 80 -2.23 -0.21 15.69
C GLY A 80 -3.69 0.13 15.40
N SER A 81 -3.99 1.18 14.61
CA SER A 81 -5.34 1.40 14.10
C SER A 81 -5.70 0.35 13.06
N ALA A 82 -6.78 -0.39 13.32
CA ALA A 82 -7.31 -1.38 12.37
C ALA A 82 -7.64 -0.74 11.01
N PHE A 83 -8.15 0.50 11.02
CA PHE A 83 -8.44 1.24 9.79
C PHE A 83 -7.16 1.63 9.04
N THR A 84 -6.12 2.08 9.73
CA THR A 84 -4.85 2.45 9.11
C THR A 84 -4.20 1.24 8.42
N LEU A 85 -4.31 0.04 9.00
CA LEU A 85 -3.87 -1.20 8.36
C LEU A 85 -4.62 -1.47 7.05
N THR A 86 -5.95 -1.34 7.06
CA THR A 86 -6.76 -1.52 5.86
C THR A 86 -6.41 -0.50 4.79
N LEU A 87 -6.28 0.77 5.18
CA LEU A 87 -5.95 1.86 4.27
C LEU A 87 -4.56 1.70 3.65
N ALA A 88 -3.56 1.27 4.43
CA ALA A 88 -2.22 0.97 3.94
C ALA A 88 -2.24 -0.12 2.86
N ASN A 89 -2.98 -1.20 3.07
CA ASN A 89 -3.10 -2.26 2.06
C ASN A 89 -3.80 -1.78 0.78
N ILE A 90 -4.79 -0.89 0.90
CA ILE A 90 -5.47 -0.28 -0.25
C ILE A 90 -4.53 0.69 -0.99
N PHE A 91 -3.72 1.45 -0.27
CA PHE A 91 -2.68 2.29 -0.85
C PHE A 91 -1.69 1.44 -1.65
N MET A 92 -1.21 0.34 -1.04
CA MET A 92 -0.31 -0.59 -1.70
C MET A 92 -0.94 -1.25 -2.92
N TRP A 93 -2.23 -1.61 -2.88
CA TRP A 93 -2.93 -2.14 -4.06
C TRP A 93 -2.81 -1.22 -5.28
N LYS A 94 -2.87 0.10 -5.09
CA LYS A 94 -2.72 1.06 -6.17
C LYS A 94 -1.27 1.10 -6.67
N TRP A 95 -0.31 1.20 -5.75
CA TRP A 95 1.12 1.20 -6.06
C TRP A 95 1.55 -0.08 -6.79
N GLU A 96 1.14 -1.26 -6.31
CA GLU A 96 1.46 -2.56 -6.88
C GLU A 96 1.03 -2.63 -8.35
N ARG A 97 -0.21 -2.20 -8.63
CA ARG A 97 -0.80 -2.19 -9.98
C ARG A 97 -0.16 -1.21 -10.94
N GLN A 98 0.42 -0.12 -10.45
CA GLN A 98 1.06 0.89 -11.28
C GLN A 98 2.54 0.62 -11.49
N THR A 99 3.19 -0.03 -10.52
CA THR A 99 4.64 0.00 -10.42
C THR A 99 5.30 -1.35 -10.62
N ILE A 100 4.80 -2.42 -9.98
CA ILE A 100 5.46 -3.75 -10.03
C ILE A 100 4.70 -4.72 -10.93
N LEU A 101 3.39 -4.88 -10.74
CA LEU A 101 2.61 -5.89 -11.47
C LEU A 101 2.70 -5.75 -13.01
N PRO A 102 2.75 -4.55 -13.61
CA PRO A 102 2.92 -4.42 -15.06
C PRO A 102 4.28 -4.87 -15.60
N LYS A 103 5.27 -5.02 -14.73
CA LYS A 103 6.64 -5.39 -15.09
C LYS A 103 6.92 -6.88 -14.90
N LEU A 104 6.02 -7.58 -14.22
CA LEU A 104 6.11 -9.03 -14.02
C LEU A 104 5.40 -9.75 -15.15
N ASP A 105 6.00 -10.83 -15.62
CA ASP A 105 5.42 -11.75 -16.59
C ASP A 105 4.73 -12.94 -15.88
N SER A 106 4.10 -13.81 -16.67
CA SER A 106 3.33 -14.96 -16.17
C SER A 106 4.16 -16.03 -15.43
N HIS A 107 5.49 -15.93 -15.46
CA HIS A 107 6.44 -16.87 -14.86
C HIS A 107 7.15 -16.31 -13.63
N GLU A 108 6.92 -15.04 -13.28
CA GLU A 108 7.32 -14.49 -12.00
C GLU A 108 6.27 -14.71 -10.91
N LEU A 109 6.73 -14.97 -9.70
CA LEU A 109 5.91 -14.90 -8.50
C LEU A 109 5.96 -13.51 -7.91
N TYR A 110 4.83 -13.07 -7.36
CA TYR A 110 4.73 -11.86 -6.54
C TYR A 110 3.90 -12.16 -5.29
N GLY A 111 4.40 -11.72 -4.15
CA GLY A 111 3.69 -11.79 -2.88
C GLY A 111 4.07 -10.60 -2.01
N ARG A 112 3.07 -10.05 -1.32
CA ARG A 112 3.29 -9.04 -0.30
C ARG A 112 2.57 -9.43 0.98
N TYR A 113 3.28 -9.31 2.09
CA TYR A 113 2.72 -9.41 3.43
C TYR A 113 2.92 -8.07 4.14
N ILE A 114 1.88 -7.23 4.11
CA ILE A 114 1.92 -5.86 4.67
C ILE A 114 3.04 -5.04 4.01
N ASP A 115 4.19 -4.91 4.67
CA ASP A 115 5.40 -4.16 4.30
C ASP A 115 6.48 -5.04 3.65
N ASP A 116 6.46 -6.35 3.91
CA ASP A 116 7.36 -7.31 3.28
C ASP A 116 6.89 -7.65 1.86
N VAL A 117 7.74 -7.41 0.86
CA VAL A 117 7.49 -7.81 -0.54
C VAL A 117 8.50 -8.85 -0.98
N PHE A 118 8.00 -9.87 -1.66
CA PHE A 118 8.78 -10.90 -2.32
C PHE A 118 8.36 -11.04 -3.78
N PHE A 119 9.33 -11.11 -4.68
CA PHE A 119 9.07 -11.50 -6.05
C PHE A 119 10.26 -12.22 -6.69
N THR A 120 9.99 -12.99 -7.73
CA THR A 120 11.04 -13.58 -8.57
C THR A 120 11.22 -12.76 -9.83
N TRP A 121 12.39 -12.83 -10.44
CA TRP A 121 12.69 -12.07 -11.66
C TRP A 121 13.59 -12.89 -12.58
N ASN A 122 13.21 -13.03 -13.85
CA ASN A 122 13.94 -13.87 -14.80
C ASN A 122 14.89 -13.08 -15.73
N GLU A 123 14.92 -11.74 -15.67
CA GLU A 123 15.87 -10.92 -16.42
C GLU A 123 17.12 -10.55 -15.60
N SER A 124 17.94 -9.62 -16.12
CA SER A 124 19.16 -9.16 -15.45
C SER A 124 18.89 -8.36 -14.18
N GLU A 125 19.83 -8.43 -13.25
CA GLU A 125 19.82 -7.68 -11.98
C GLU A 125 19.77 -6.16 -12.19
N GLU A 126 20.44 -5.65 -13.22
CA GLU A 126 20.50 -4.23 -13.56
C GLU A 126 19.11 -3.64 -13.90
N ASN A 127 18.22 -4.44 -14.51
CA ASN A 127 16.85 -4.03 -14.79
C ASN A 127 16.01 -3.94 -13.51
N VAL A 128 16.21 -4.85 -12.55
CA VAL A 128 15.47 -4.86 -11.28
C VAL A 128 15.70 -3.57 -10.50
N GLN A 129 16.95 -3.12 -10.45
CA GLN A 129 17.30 -1.93 -9.68
C GLN A 129 16.61 -0.68 -10.23
N GLN A 130 16.55 -0.53 -11.57
CA GLN A 130 15.79 0.54 -12.22
C GLN A 130 14.29 0.45 -11.93
N VAL A 131 13.75 -0.78 -11.86
CA VAL A 131 12.34 -1.03 -11.53
C VAL A 131 12.00 -0.58 -10.12
N LEU A 132 12.88 -0.83 -9.16
CA LEU A 132 12.73 -0.43 -7.75
C LEU A 132 13.02 1.06 -7.54
N GLU A 133 13.98 1.64 -8.26
CA GLU A 133 14.25 3.09 -8.18
C GLU A 133 13.09 3.91 -8.73
N ALA A 134 12.48 3.50 -9.85
CA ALA A 134 11.29 4.15 -10.40
C ALA A 134 10.03 3.94 -9.53
N ALA A 135 10.12 3.12 -8.48
CA ALA A 135 9.02 2.80 -7.58
C ALA A 135 8.99 3.66 -6.30
N ASN A 136 10.09 4.38 -6.01
CA ASN A 136 10.25 5.35 -4.93
C ASN A 136 9.83 6.75 -5.38
#